data_AF-A0A849R952-F1
#
_entry.id   AF-A0A849R952-F1
#
_cell.length_a   1.000
_cell.length_b   1.000
_cell.length_c   1.000
_cell.angle_alpha   90.00
_cell.angle_beta   90.00
_cell.angle_gamma   90.00
#
_symmetry.space_group_name_H-M   'P 1'
#
loop_
_entity.id
_entity.type
_entity.pdbx_description
1 polymer ?
#
loop_
_entity_poly.entity_id
_entity_poly.type
_entity_poly.pdbx_seq_one_letter_code
_entity_poly.pdbx_strand_id
1 'polypeptide(L)' 'MNKSWSDSLKEATRQALQDCWPLSEDGCLHMKNGNGSFGTMRSGDLLDEKWLIKDKKTGAEYLYTSIDELIASGWAVD' A
#
# COMPACT_ATOMS: atom_id res chain seq x y z
N MET A 1 -3.79 -13.88 16.40
CA MET A 1 -3.54 -12.47 16.78
C MET A 1 -3.97 -11.61 15.62
N ASN A 2 -5.04 -10.83 15.81
CA ASN A 2 -5.62 -9.95 14.79
C ASN A 2 -4.61 -8.82 14.52
N LYS A 3 -3.75 -8.96 13.49
CA LYS A 3 -2.79 -7.92 13.08
C LYS A 3 -3.51 -6.81 12.32
N SER A 4 -4.48 -6.18 12.98
CA SER A 4 -5.12 -4.99 12.44
C SER A 4 -4.22 -3.81 12.81
N TRP A 5 -3.70 -3.12 11.80
CA TRP A 5 -2.95 -1.87 12.00
C TRP A 5 -3.77 -0.90 12.86
N SER A 6 -3.10 -0.08 13.68
CA SER A 6 -3.76 0.97 14.46
C SER A 6 -4.59 1.87 13.54
N ASP A 7 -5.76 2.33 13.99
CA ASP A 7 -6.64 3.20 13.21
C ASP A 7 -5.90 4.41 12.62
N SER A 8 -5.02 5.05 13.39
CA SER A 8 -4.20 6.15 12.90
C SER A 8 -3.29 5.78 11.73
N LEU A 9 -2.76 4.55 11.68
CA LEU A 9 -1.93 4.09 10.55
C LEU A 9 -2.78 3.76 9.33
N LYS A 10 -4.00 3.23 9.54
CA LYS A 10 -4.96 3.00 8.45
C LYS A 10 -5.40 4.33 7.83
N GLU A 11 -5.70 5.33 8.66
CA GLU A 11 -6.04 6.67 8.20
C GLU A 11 -4.86 7.34 7.48
N ALA A 12 -3.65 7.26 8.03
CA ALA A 12 -2.45 7.78 7.37
C ALA A 12 -2.19 7.09 6.02
N THR A 13 -2.37 5.76 5.94
CA THR A 13 -2.27 5.00 4.69
C THR A 13 -3.31 5.48 3.67
N ARG A 14 -4.55 5.69 4.12
CA ARG A 14 -5.63 6.19 3.26
C ARG A 14 -5.34 7.60 2.76
N GLN A 15 -4.90 8.50 3.64
CA GLN A 15 -4.51 9.85 3.23
C GLN A 15 -3.35 9.82 2.25
N ALA A 16 -2.31 9.01 2.50
CA ALA A 16 -1.15 8.95 1.61
C ALA A 16 -1.50 8.43 0.20
N LEU A 17 -2.38 7.44 0.14
CA LEU A 17 -2.89 6.88 -1.10
C LEU A 17 -3.84 7.85 -1.84
N GLN A 18 -4.68 8.60 -1.12
CA GLN A 18 -5.56 9.61 -1.70
C GLN A 18 -4.82 10.87 -2.17
N ASP A 19 -3.80 11.30 -1.42
CA ASP A 19 -2.97 12.47 -1.74
C ASP A 19 -1.90 12.14 -2.79
N CYS A 20 -1.76 10.86 -3.15
CA CYS A 20 -0.73 10.36 -4.06
C CYS A 20 0.69 10.73 -3.56
N TRP A 21 0.86 10.78 -2.24
CA TRP A 21 2.04 11.30 -1.54
C TRP A 21 2.22 10.58 -0.20
N PRO A 22 3.43 10.14 0.20
CA PRO A 22 4.72 10.42 -0.40
C PRO A 22 5.15 9.36 -1.42
N LEU A 23 5.53 9.82 -2.61
CA LEU A 23 6.30 9.00 -3.54
C LEU A 23 7.77 9.04 -3.11
N SER A 24 8.42 7.88 -3.10
CA SER A 24 9.87 7.82 -2.95
C SER A 24 10.56 8.50 -4.14
N GLU A 25 11.85 8.78 -4.05
CA GLU A 25 12.64 9.34 -5.17
C GLU A 25 12.54 8.52 -6.46
N ASP A 26 12.21 7.23 -6.36
CA ASP A 26 11.95 6.31 -7.48
C ASP A 26 10.56 6.47 -8.13
N GLY A 27 9.71 7.37 -7.62
CA GLY A 27 8.32 7.54 -8.08
C GLY A 27 7.38 6.40 -7.66
N CYS A 28 7.79 5.61 -6.67
CA CYS A 28 7.03 4.51 -6.09
C CYS A 28 6.67 4.76 -4.62
N LEU A 29 5.46 4.41 -4.23
CA LEU A 29 5.02 4.36 -2.84
C LEU A 29 5.47 3.03 -2.21
N HIS A 30 6.16 3.11 -1.08
CA HIS A 30 6.58 1.93 -0.33
C HIS A 30 5.50 1.52 0.66
N MET A 31 5.22 0.22 0.69
CA MET A 31 4.21 -0.36 1.55
C MET A 31 4.77 -1.57 2.29
N LYS A 32 4.21 -1.81 3.46
CA LYS A 32 4.56 -2.92 4.31
C LYS A 32 3.32 -3.70 4.70
N ASN A 33 3.43 -5.01 4.54
CA ASN A 33 2.41 -5.93 4.97
C ASN A 33 2.65 -6.30 6.44
N GLY A 34 1.57 -6.47 7.22
CA GLY A 34 1.64 -6.94 8.61
C GLY A 34 2.30 -8.32 8.78
N ASN A 35 2.45 -9.08 7.69
CA ASN A 35 3.24 -10.31 7.64
C ASN A 35 4.77 -10.09 7.53
N GLY A 36 5.24 -8.84 7.52
CA GLY A 36 6.65 -8.48 7.35
C GLY A 36 7.14 -8.54 5.90
N SER A 37 6.21 -8.52 4.94
CA SER A 37 6.55 -8.39 3.52
C SER A 37 6.53 -6.92 3.09
N PHE A 38 7.28 -6.58 2.06
CA PHE A 38 7.42 -5.21 1.56
C PHE A 38 6.97 -5.18 0.12
N GLY A 39 6.15 -4.20 -0.21
CA GLY A 39 5.59 -4.00 -1.52
C GLY A 39 5.83 -2.58 -2.00
N THR A 40 5.82 -2.39 -3.30
CA THR A 40 5.87 -1.05 -3.90
C THR A 40 4.71 -0.86 -4.86
N MET A 41 4.16 0.34 -4.88
CA MET A 41 3.10 0.75 -5.80
C MET A 41 3.62 1.90 -6.65
N ARG A 42 3.37 1.87 -7.95
CA ARG A 42 3.81 2.96 -8.84
C ARG A 42 2.81 4.10 -8.80
N SER A 43 3.32 5.33 -8.85
CA SER A 43 2.50 6.54 -9.01
C SER A 43 1.57 6.48 -10.23
N GLY A 44 2.00 5.88 -11.33
CA GLY A 44 1.16 5.69 -12.52
C GLY A 44 -0.07 4.83 -12.27
N ASP A 45 0.04 3.77 -11.46
CA ASP A 45 -1.08 2.92 -11.09
C ASP A 45 -2.02 3.64 -10.10
N LEU A 46 -1.47 4.41 -9.16
CA LEU A 46 -2.23 5.31 -8.27
C LEU A 46 -3.09 6.31 -9.04
N LEU A 47 -2.52 6.95 -10.07
CA LEU A 47 -3.23 7.92 -10.91
C LEU A 47 -4.33 7.28 -11.76
N ASP A 48 -4.20 5.99 -12.08
CA ASP A 48 -5.20 5.21 -12.81
C ASP A 48 -6.23 4.54 -11.87
N GLU A 49 -6.22 4.92 -10.57
CA GLU A 49 -7.05 4.33 -9.51
C GLU A 49 -6.85 2.81 -9.34
N LYS A 50 -5.68 2.32 -9.77
CA LYS A 50 -5.26 0.91 -9.66
C LYS A 50 -4.34 0.76 -8.45
N TRP A 51 -4.84 0.09 -7.43
CA TRP A 51 -4.08 -0.20 -6.21
C TRP A 51 -3.21 -1.45 -6.39
N LEU A 52 -2.21 -1.36 -7.29
CA LEU A 52 -1.33 -2.47 -7.59
C LEU A 52 -0.09 -2.46 -6.68
N ILE A 53 -0.02 -3.41 -5.77
CA ILE A 53 1.17 -3.63 -4.92
C ILE A 53 2.01 -4.74 -5.52
N LYS A 54 3.26 -4.42 -5.84
CA LYS A 54 4.27 -5.41 -6.21
C LYS A 54 5.06 -5.83 -4.98
N ASP A 55 4.85 -7.04 -4.51
CA ASP A 55 5.58 -7.60 -3.38
C ASP A 55 7.04 -7.88 -3.78
N LYS A 56 7.98 -7.20 -3.12
CA LYS A 56 9.42 -7.27 -3.41
C LYS A 56 10.04 -8.60 -2.98
N LYS A 57 9.39 -9.34 -2.07
CA LYS A 57 9.90 -10.60 -1.53
C LYS A 57 9.58 -11.79 -2.42
N THR A 58 8.36 -11.84 -2.96
CA THR A 58 7.84 -12.93 -3.78
C THR A 58 7.81 -12.59 -5.26
N GLY A 59 7.86 -11.30 -5.61
CA GLY A 59 7.64 -10.81 -6.98
C GLY A 59 6.17 -10.84 -7.40
N ALA A 60 5.24 -11.21 -6.51
CA ALA A 60 3.83 -11.26 -6.80
C ALA A 60 3.23 -9.85 -6.88
N GLU A 61 2.28 -9.66 -7.80
CA GLU A 61 1.54 -8.42 -7.97
C GLU A 61 0.12 -8.63 -7.44
N TYR A 62 -0.27 -7.80 -6.48
CA TYR A 62 -1.57 -7.81 -5.86
C TYR A 62 -2.33 -6.57 -6.29
N LEU A 63 -3.41 -6.76 -7.04
CA LEU A 63 -4.31 -5.70 -7.43
C LEU A 63 -5.46 -5.62 -6.44
N TYR A 64 -5.69 -4.44 -5.88
CA TYR A 64 -6.83 -4.16 -5.03
C TYR A 64 -7.78 -3.18 -5.73
N THR A 65 -9.08 -3.33 -5.49
CA THR A 65 -10.09 -2.42 -6.08
C THR A 65 -10.31 -1.17 -5.23
N SER A 66 -9.83 -1.16 -3.99
CA SER A 66 -10.00 -0.03 -3.07
C SER A 66 -8.92 -0.01 -2.00
N ILE A 67 -8.64 1.18 -1.47
CA ILE A 67 -7.73 1.39 -0.35
C ILE A 67 -8.13 0.56 0.88
N ASP A 68 -9.44 0.45 1.15
CA ASP A 68 -9.93 -0.32 2.30
C ASP A 68 -9.61 -1.82 2.18
N GLU A 69 -9.70 -2.37 0.97
CA GLU A 69 -9.36 -3.77 0.67
C GLU A 69 -7.86 -4.04 0.83
N LEU A 70 -7.03 -3.08 0.40
CA LEU A 70 -5.58 -3.10 0.60
C LEU A 70 -5.23 -3.11 2.09
N ILE A 71 -5.86 -2.23 2.88
CA ILE A 71 -5.67 -2.15 4.33
C ILE A 71 -6.18 -3.42 5.02
N ALA A 72 -7.33 -3.96 4.59
CA ALA A 72 -7.89 -5.21 5.09
C ALA A 72 -6.99 -6.42 4.78
N SER A 73 -6.28 -6.39 3.65
CA SER A 73 -5.23 -7.36 3.30
C SER A 73 -3.94 -7.21 4.12
N GLY A 74 -3.88 -6.19 4.99
CA GLY A 74 -2.79 -5.97 5.91
C GLY A 74 -1.66 -5.11 5.36
N TRP A 75 -1.87 -4.38 4.27
CA TRP A 75 -0.90 -3.42 3.74
C TRP A 75 -1.08 -2.04 4.38
N ALA A 76 0.03 -1.40 4.72
CA ALA A 76 0.11 -0.03 5.19
C ALA A 76 1.30 0.68 4.55
N VAL A 77 1.31 2.01 4.52
CA VAL A 77 2.51 2.78 4.14
C VAL A 77 3.61 2.58 5.20
N ASP A 78 4.88 2.53 4.77
CA ASP A 78 6.07 2.43 5.64
C ASP A 78 6.84 3.75 5.70
#